data_AF-A0A545VAG5-F1
#
_entry.id   AF-A0A545VAG5-F1
#
_cell.length_a   1.000
_cell.length_b   1.000
_cell.length_c   1.000
_cell.angle_alpha   90.00
_cell.angle_beta   90.00
_cell.angle_gamma   90.00
#
_symmetry.space_group_name_H-M   'P 1'
#
loop_
_entity.id
_entity.type
_entity.pdbx_description
1 polymer ?
#
loop_
_entity_poly.entity_id
_entity_poly.type
_entity_poly.pdbx_seq_one_letter_code
_entity_poly.pdbx_strand_id
1 'polypeptide(L)'
;MANEQISLPYFVGVLVFAGLVIRYLFFSGTSSQPATRPPEAFLRSREAAVERIQQMFPQTDRRSILWDLQRNGGNIQGTTERILSGRLETPPVTFQPPPPPGQSASAHSAPATRQVDKPTQPDLITRYNLKDKIDMETKSGDEGKGKGWSSNREERQASLQRRRDEMILAARRKMQAKMAAQTTGPTQ
;
A
#
# COMPACT_ATOMS: atom_id res chain seq x y z
N MET A 1 6.32 68.00 -8.63
CA MET A 1 7.32 66.94 -8.84
C MET A 1 7.81 66.47 -7.48
N ALA A 2 7.17 65.45 -6.90
CA ALA A 2 7.62 64.88 -5.64
C ALA A 2 8.74 63.89 -5.96
N ASN A 3 9.98 64.24 -5.61
CA ASN A 3 11.07 63.29 -5.62
C ASN A 3 10.90 62.40 -4.39
N GLU A 4 10.18 61.29 -4.54
CA GLU A 4 10.11 60.21 -3.56
C GLU A 4 11.50 59.56 -3.45
N GLN A 5 12.33 60.11 -2.57
CA GLN A 5 13.56 59.49 -2.10
C GLN A 5 13.18 58.26 -1.28
N ILE A 6 12.95 57.13 -1.96
CA ILE A 6 12.85 55.83 -1.30
C ILE A 6 14.13 55.65 -0.48
N SER A 7 13.97 55.53 0.84
CA SER A 7 15.09 55.33 1.73
C SER A 7 15.70 53.94 1.45
N LEU A 8 17.02 53.90 1.29
CA LEU A 8 17.80 52.67 1.07
C LEU A 8 17.36 51.48 1.97
N PRO A 9 17.10 51.66 3.29
CA PRO A 9 16.63 50.56 4.14
C PRO A 9 15.25 50.02 3.73
N TYR A 10 14.36 50.86 3.22
CA TYR A 10 13.03 50.43 2.77
C TYR A 10 13.12 49.59 1.49
N PHE A 11 14.02 49.96 0.57
CA PHE A 11 14.28 49.19 -0.64
C PHE A 11 14.80 47.79 -0.31
N VAL A 12 15.73 47.67 0.65
CA VAL A 12 16.24 46.38 1.13
C VAL A 12 15.11 45.56 1.77
N GLY A 13 14.26 46.19 2.60
CA GLY A 13 13.10 45.54 3.21
C GLY A 13 12.12 44.97 2.18
N VAL A 14 11.78 45.75 1.15
CA VAL A 14 10.91 45.32 0.05
C VAL A 14 11.53 44.16 -0.74
N LEU A 15 12.85 44.19 -0.98
CA LEU A 15 13.55 43.14 -1.72
C LEU A 15 13.55 41.81 -0.95
N VAL A 16 13.77 41.85 0.38
CA VAL A 16 13.68 40.67 1.25
C VAL A 16 12.25 40.13 1.31
N PHE A 17 11.26 41.01 1.44
CA PHE A 17 9.85 40.61 1.47
C PHE A 17 9.40 40.00 0.14
N ALA A 18 9.74 40.62 -1.00
CA ALA A 18 9.48 40.08 -2.33
C ALA A 18 10.19 38.74 -2.55
N GLY A 19 11.44 38.61 -2.10
CA GLY A 19 12.17 37.34 -2.12
C GLY A 19 11.50 36.25 -1.29
N LEU A 20 10.97 36.59 -0.10
CA LEU A 20 10.23 35.65 0.76
C LEU A 20 8.90 35.23 0.12
N VAL A 21 8.17 36.16 -0.49
CA VAL A 21 6.91 35.88 -1.19
C VAL A 21 7.16 34.99 -2.41
N ILE A 22 8.19 35.26 -3.22
CA ILE A 22 8.58 34.41 -4.34
C ILE A 22 9.04 33.04 -3.85
N ARG A 23 9.85 32.97 -2.78
CA ARG A 23 10.25 31.72 -2.13
C ARG A 23 9.03 30.93 -1.68
N TYR A 24 8.03 31.59 -1.10
CA TYR A 24 6.82 30.92 -0.63
C TYR A 24 5.93 30.47 -1.80
N LEU A 25 5.68 31.32 -2.79
CA LEU A 25 4.79 30.98 -3.91
C LEU A 25 5.40 29.96 -4.87
N PHE A 26 6.71 30.02 -5.15
CA PHE A 26 7.38 29.16 -6.12
C PHE A 26 8.07 27.94 -5.49
N PHE A 27 8.53 28.02 -4.23
CA PHE A 27 9.16 26.89 -3.54
C PHE A 27 8.32 26.30 -2.40
N SER A 28 7.20 26.91 -1.99
CA SER A 28 6.14 26.19 -1.26
C SER A 28 5.09 25.64 -2.22
N GLY A 29 5.53 25.24 -3.42
CA GLY A 29 4.81 24.28 -4.24
C GLY A 29 4.41 23.14 -3.32
N THR A 30 3.11 23.03 -3.11
CA THR A 30 2.45 22.15 -2.15
C THR A 30 3.33 20.96 -1.85
N SER A 31 3.97 20.97 -0.68
CA SER A 31 4.26 19.73 -0.01
C SER A 31 2.90 19.13 0.26
N SER A 32 2.35 18.48 -0.77
CA SER A 32 1.41 17.40 -0.66
C SER A 32 2.20 16.37 0.13
N GLN A 33 2.25 16.58 1.45
CA GLN A 33 2.46 15.49 2.36
C GLN A 33 1.57 14.39 1.81
N PRO A 34 2.10 13.18 1.56
CA PRO A 34 1.26 12.06 1.27
C PRO A 34 0.41 11.89 2.52
N ALA A 35 -0.71 12.62 2.60
CA ALA A 35 -1.76 12.39 3.55
C ALA A 35 -2.10 10.96 3.28
N THR A 36 -1.79 10.10 4.24
CA THR A 36 -2.09 8.68 4.22
C THR A 36 -3.59 8.60 4.04
N ARG A 37 -4.04 8.59 2.77
CA ARG A 37 -5.47 8.62 2.45
C ARG A 37 -6.04 7.41 3.14
N PRO A 38 -7.07 7.57 3.99
CA PRO A 38 -7.63 6.43 4.67
C PRO A 38 -8.05 5.42 3.60
N PRO A 39 -7.80 4.12 3.83
CA PRO A 39 -8.07 3.09 2.82
C PRO A 39 -9.52 3.15 2.32
N GLU A 40 -10.46 3.59 3.17
CA GLU A 40 -11.85 3.84 2.79
C GLU A 40 -12.05 4.93 1.74
N ALA A 41 -11.32 6.05 1.81
CA ALA A 41 -11.45 7.12 0.83
C ALA A 41 -11.01 6.65 -0.56
N PHE A 42 -10.01 5.76 -0.61
CA PHE A 42 -9.58 5.12 -1.83
C PHE A 42 -10.67 4.19 -2.39
N LEU A 43 -11.30 3.37 -1.53
CA LEU A 43 -12.43 2.51 -1.93
C LEU A 43 -13.61 3.32 -2.48
N ARG A 44 -14.01 4.40 -1.79
CA ARG A 44 -15.09 5.29 -2.25
C ARG A 44 -14.77 5.97 -3.58
N SER A 45 -13.54 6.47 -3.75
CA SER A 45 -13.12 7.07 -5.02
C SER A 45 -13.12 6.05 -6.18
N ARG A 46 -12.79 4.79 -5.89
CA ARG A 46 -12.79 3.70 -6.86
C ARG A 46 -14.21 3.31 -7.25
N GLU A 47 -15.14 3.27 -6.33
CA GLU A 47 -16.56 3.02 -6.62
C GLU A 47 -17.15 4.10 -7.51
N ALA A 48 -16.92 5.38 -7.19
CA ALA A 48 -17.37 6.50 -8.02
C ALA A 48 -16.73 6.47 -9.42
N ALA A 49 -15.46 6.06 -9.51
CA ALA A 49 -14.77 5.88 -10.78
C ALA A 49 -15.36 4.74 -11.62
N VAL A 50 -15.73 3.62 -10.99
CA VAL A 50 -16.40 2.49 -11.63
C VAL A 50 -17.76 2.90 -12.19
N GLU A 51 -18.57 3.63 -11.41
CA GLU A 51 -19.88 4.11 -11.87
C GLU A 51 -19.78 4.98 -13.11
N ARG A 52 -18.82 5.92 -13.12
CA ARG A 52 -18.55 6.77 -14.29
C ARG A 52 -18.15 5.95 -15.52
N ILE A 53 -17.27 4.95 -15.36
CA ILE A 53 -16.85 4.10 -16.47
C ILE A 53 -18.02 3.24 -16.97
N GLN A 54 -18.87 2.74 -16.07
CA GLN A 54 -20.05 1.98 -16.42
C GLN A 54 -21.06 2.81 -17.25
N GLN A 55 -21.19 4.11 -16.96
CA GLN A 55 -22.02 5.03 -17.75
C GLN A 55 -21.49 5.22 -19.18
N MET A 56 -20.16 5.22 -19.37
CA MET A 56 -19.55 5.35 -20.70
C MET A 56 -19.48 4.02 -21.46
N PHE A 57 -19.32 2.90 -20.76
CA PHE A 57 -19.12 1.57 -21.33
C PHE A 57 -20.05 0.54 -20.68
N PRO A 58 -21.37 0.57 -20.97
CA PRO A 58 -22.34 -0.32 -20.33
C PRO A 58 -22.10 -1.80 -20.63
N GLN A 59 -21.42 -2.12 -21.74
CA GLN A 59 -21.05 -3.48 -22.14
C GLN A 59 -19.89 -4.08 -21.32
N THR A 60 -19.21 -3.29 -20.49
CA THR A 60 -18.05 -3.76 -19.72
C THR A 60 -18.47 -4.20 -18.34
N ASP A 61 -17.98 -5.37 -17.91
CA ASP A 61 -18.28 -5.90 -16.57
C ASP A 61 -17.74 -5.01 -15.45
N ARG A 62 -18.57 -4.72 -14.46
CA ARG A 62 -18.17 -3.97 -13.25
C ARG A 62 -16.96 -4.60 -12.54
N ARG A 63 -16.84 -5.93 -12.57
CA ARG A 63 -15.75 -6.69 -11.92
C ARG A 63 -14.40 -6.48 -12.60
N SER A 64 -14.36 -6.42 -13.92
CA SER A 64 -13.12 -6.18 -14.68
C SER A 64 -12.65 -4.74 -14.52
N ILE A 65 -13.59 -3.78 -14.53
CA ILE A 65 -13.31 -2.37 -14.23
C ILE A 65 -12.71 -2.23 -12.82
N LEU A 66 -13.35 -2.81 -11.80
CA LEU A 66 -12.84 -2.78 -10.43
C LEU A 66 -11.42 -3.35 -10.31
N TRP A 67 -11.13 -4.44 -11.00
CA TRP A 67 -9.82 -5.08 -11.01
C TRP A 67 -8.75 -4.21 -11.67
N ASP A 68 -9.08 -3.63 -12.83
CA ASP A 68 -8.17 -2.75 -13.55
C ASP A 68 -7.86 -1.47 -12.75
N LEU A 69 -8.89 -0.85 -12.14
CA LEU A 69 -8.68 0.32 -11.27
C LEU A 69 -7.84 -0.01 -10.03
N GLN A 70 -7.94 -1.23 -9.51
CA GLN A 70 -7.11 -1.64 -8.37
C GLN A 70 -5.64 -1.70 -8.74
N ARG A 71 -5.31 -2.13 -9.96
CA ARG A 71 -3.93 -2.17 -10.45
C ARG A 71 -3.43 -0.81 -10.93
N ASN A 72 -4.30 -0.01 -11.54
CA ASN A 72 -3.98 1.32 -12.07
C ASN A 72 -4.08 2.45 -11.02
N GLY A 73 -4.26 2.12 -9.73
CA GLY A 73 -4.29 3.11 -8.65
C GLY A 73 -5.51 4.05 -8.68
N GLY A 74 -6.63 3.61 -9.25
CA GLY A 74 -7.86 4.39 -9.37
C GLY A 74 -7.88 5.40 -10.52
N ASN A 75 -6.95 5.31 -11.48
CA ASN A 75 -6.94 6.18 -12.64
C ASN A 75 -8.04 5.80 -13.66
N ILE A 76 -9.07 6.66 -13.76
CA ILE A 76 -10.18 6.48 -14.71
C ILE A 76 -9.70 6.49 -16.16
N GLN A 77 -8.82 7.43 -16.52
CA GLN A 77 -8.38 7.63 -17.91
C GLN A 77 -7.55 6.43 -18.40
N GLY A 78 -6.68 5.90 -17.55
CA GLY A 78 -5.91 4.71 -17.89
C GLY A 78 -6.79 3.49 -18.14
N THR A 79 -7.88 3.35 -17.38
CA THR A 79 -8.85 2.27 -17.60
C THR A 79 -9.70 2.50 -18.86
N THR A 80 -10.13 3.73 -19.16
CA THR A 80 -10.90 4.01 -20.39
C THR A 80 -10.07 3.74 -21.65
N GLU A 81 -8.80 4.15 -21.69
CA GLU A 81 -7.90 3.84 -22.80
C GLU A 81 -7.70 2.32 -22.98
N ARG A 82 -7.62 1.58 -21.88
CA ARG A 82 -7.46 0.12 -21.91
C ARG A 82 -8.72 -0.61 -22.39
N ILE A 83 -9.90 -0.09 -22.04
CA ILE A 83 -11.18 -0.57 -22.56
C ILE A 83 -11.26 -0.31 -24.07
N LEU A 84 -10.94 0.91 -24.52
CA LEU A 84 -10.96 1.28 -25.94
C LEU A 84 -9.97 0.47 -26.79
N SER A 85 -8.79 0.15 -26.24
CA SER A 85 -7.79 -0.69 -26.90
C SER A 85 -8.07 -2.20 -26.81
N GLY A 86 -9.15 -2.61 -26.13
CA GLY A 86 -9.52 -4.02 -25.97
C GLY A 86 -8.54 -4.85 -25.16
N ARG A 87 -7.71 -4.21 -24.31
CA ARG A 87 -6.68 -4.86 -23.48
C ARG A 87 -7.11 -5.04 -22.02
N LEU A 88 -8.42 -5.09 -21.77
CA LEU A 88 -8.94 -5.21 -20.41
C LEU A 88 -8.67 -6.62 -19.87
N GLU A 89 -7.89 -6.71 -18.79
CA GLU A 89 -7.46 -8.00 -18.25
C GLU A 89 -8.59 -8.67 -17.44
N THR A 90 -8.85 -9.94 -17.74
CA THR A 90 -9.89 -10.72 -17.08
C THR A 90 -9.51 -10.96 -15.62
N PRO A 91 -10.33 -10.52 -14.64
CA PRO A 91 -9.98 -10.67 -13.24
C PRO A 91 -9.90 -12.16 -12.83
N PRO A 92 -8.88 -12.55 -12.04
CA PRO A 92 -8.77 -13.91 -11.53
C PRO A 92 -10.01 -14.29 -10.71
N VAL A 93 -10.34 -15.59 -10.67
CA VAL A 93 -11.52 -16.11 -9.95
C VAL A 93 -11.45 -15.85 -8.44
N THR A 94 -10.24 -15.64 -7.91
CA THR A 94 -10.00 -15.28 -6.50
C THR A 94 -10.33 -13.81 -6.17
N PHE A 95 -10.58 -12.96 -7.17
CA PHE A 95 -10.97 -11.57 -6.92
C PHE A 95 -12.46 -11.51 -6.56
N GLN A 96 -12.73 -11.42 -5.25
CA GLN A 96 -14.05 -11.13 -4.70
C GLN A 96 -14.18 -9.61 -4.49
N PRO A 97 -14.97 -8.90 -5.33
CA PRO A 97 -15.22 -7.49 -5.12
C PRO A 97 -16.07 -7.27 -3.85
N PRO A 98 -15.90 -6.14 -3.14
CA PRO A 98 -16.79 -5.76 -2.05
C PRO A 98 -18.23 -5.61 -2.58
N PRO A 99 -19.25 -6.03 -1.79
CA PRO A 99 -20.64 -5.97 -2.22
C PRO A 99 -21.08 -4.51 -2.47
N PRO A 100 -21.96 -4.28 -3.46
CA PRO A 100 -22.46 -2.93 -3.76
C PRO A 100 -23.25 -2.35 -2.56
N PRO A 101 -23.21 -1.04 -2.34
CA PRO A 101 -23.96 -0.39 -1.27
C PRO A 101 -25.46 -0.56 -1.53
N GLY A 102 -26.18 -1.15 -0.56
CA GLY A 102 -27.65 -1.32 -0.62
C GLY A 102 -28.15 -2.77 -0.61
N GLN A 103 -27.27 -3.76 -0.76
CA GLN A 103 -27.59 -5.13 -0.40
C GLN A 103 -27.15 -5.35 1.05
N SER A 104 -28.11 -5.62 1.93
CA SER A 104 -27.88 -6.10 3.28
C SER A 104 -26.77 -7.14 3.22
N ALA A 105 -25.69 -6.90 3.97
CA ALA A 105 -24.70 -7.93 4.21
C ALA A 105 -25.44 -9.09 4.89
N SER A 106 -25.87 -10.08 4.11
CA SER A 106 -25.78 -11.45 4.58
C SER A 106 -24.30 -11.63 4.86
N ALA A 107 -23.93 -11.36 6.11
CA ALA A 107 -22.73 -11.85 6.73
C ALA A 107 -22.78 -13.36 6.50
N HIS A 108 -22.25 -13.78 5.36
CA HIS A 108 -21.75 -15.12 5.20
C HIS A 108 -20.63 -15.14 6.20
N SER A 109 -21.01 -15.64 7.37
CA SER A 109 -20.16 -16.25 8.36
C SER A 109 -18.81 -16.50 7.72
N ALA A 110 -17.81 -15.71 8.15
CA ALA A 110 -16.46 -16.22 8.15
C ALA A 110 -16.57 -17.67 8.63
N PRO A 111 -16.07 -18.67 7.88
CA PRO A 111 -16.04 -20.01 8.43
C PRO A 111 -15.24 -19.89 9.72
N ALA A 112 -15.95 -20.00 10.84
CA ALA A 112 -15.37 -20.19 12.14
C ALA A 112 -14.37 -21.32 11.97
N THR A 113 -13.08 -21.01 12.17
CA THR A 113 -12.02 -21.96 12.52
C THR A 113 -12.26 -23.38 12.00
N ARG A 114 -12.31 -23.56 10.67
CA ARG A 114 -11.91 -24.85 10.11
C ARG A 114 -10.42 -24.92 10.34
N GLN A 115 -10.02 -25.91 11.14
CA GLN A 115 -8.64 -26.35 11.24
C GLN A 115 -8.03 -26.27 9.83
N VAL A 116 -6.93 -25.54 9.74
CA VAL A 116 -6.17 -25.42 8.49
C VAL A 116 -5.67 -26.83 8.19
N ASP A 117 -6.43 -27.55 7.39
CA ASP A 117 -5.89 -28.62 6.57
C ASP A 117 -4.72 -27.99 5.82
N LYS A 118 -3.54 -28.42 6.25
CA LYS A 118 -2.25 -27.91 5.83
C LYS A 118 -2.27 -27.80 4.30
N PRO A 119 -2.21 -26.59 3.71
CA PRO A 119 -2.13 -26.54 2.27
C PRO A 119 -0.86 -27.29 1.87
N THR A 120 -0.94 -28.20 0.89
CA THR A 120 0.15 -28.94 0.24
C THR A 120 1.13 -28.02 -0.50
N GLN A 121 1.24 -26.78 -0.04
CA GLN A 121 2.18 -25.76 -0.48
C GLN A 121 3.45 -26.03 0.33
N PRO A 122 4.62 -26.29 -0.30
CA PRO A 122 5.87 -26.48 0.43
C PRO A 122 6.09 -25.35 1.43
N ASP A 123 6.51 -25.68 2.65
CA ASP A 123 6.74 -24.72 3.73
C ASP A 123 7.53 -23.50 3.24
N LEU A 124 7.19 -22.31 3.73
CA LEU A 124 7.87 -21.08 3.33
C LEU A 124 9.39 -21.15 3.56
N ILE A 125 9.82 -21.88 4.59
CA ILE A 125 11.23 -22.16 4.88
C ILE A 125 11.90 -22.90 3.72
N THR A 126 11.22 -23.88 3.13
CA THR A 126 11.72 -24.66 2.00
C THR A 126 11.66 -23.85 0.71
N ARG A 127 10.63 -23.03 0.50
CA ARG A 127 10.53 -22.15 -0.68
C ARG A 127 11.64 -21.12 -0.77
N TYR A 128 12.07 -20.58 0.38
CA TYR A 128 13.08 -19.53 0.45
C TYR A 128 14.43 -20.04 0.93
N ASN A 129 14.65 -21.36 0.99
CA ASN A 129 15.90 -21.98 1.45
C ASN A 129 16.41 -21.41 2.80
N LEU A 130 15.49 -21.12 3.72
CA LEU A 130 15.79 -20.49 5.02
C LEU A 130 16.38 -21.47 6.05
N LYS A 131 16.68 -22.71 5.65
CA LYS A 131 17.14 -23.78 6.56
C LYS A 131 18.45 -23.42 7.25
N ASP A 132 19.44 -22.96 6.48
CA ASP A 132 20.78 -22.63 7.01
C ASP A 132 20.74 -21.44 7.99
N LYS A 133 19.83 -20.48 7.76
CA LYS A 133 19.64 -19.34 8.66
C LYS A 133 19.02 -19.74 9.99
N ILE A 134 18.19 -20.78 10.02
CA ILE A 134 17.60 -21.28 11.28
C ILE A 134 18.68 -21.85 12.19
N ASP A 135 19.65 -22.60 11.64
CA ASP A 135 20.75 -23.18 12.43
C ASP A 135 21.70 -22.07 12.95
N MET A 136 21.94 -21.04 12.14
CA MET A 136 22.77 -19.88 12.51
C MET A 136 22.10 -18.95 13.52
N GLU A 137 20.79 -18.72 13.44
CA GLU A 137 20.12 -17.71 14.27
C GLU A 137 19.87 -18.14 15.72
N THR A 138 20.19 -19.38 16.06
CA THR A 138 20.31 -19.83 17.47
C THR A 138 21.44 -19.08 18.22
N LYS A 139 22.31 -18.33 17.51
CA LYS A 139 23.49 -17.65 18.09
C LYS A 139 23.56 -16.13 17.91
N SER A 140 22.57 -15.47 17.31
CA SER A 140 22.71 -14.04 17.02
C SER A 140 21.42 -13.28 17.29
N GLY A 141 21.43 -12.55 18.40
CA GLY A 141 20.44 -11.54 18.72
C GLY A 141 20.81 -10.19 18.08
N ASP A 142 19.77 -9.56 17.53
CA ASP A 142 19.59 -8.12 17.36
C ASP A 142 20.34 -7.35 16.25
N GLU A 143 19.73 -6.21 15.92
CA GLU A 143 20.22 -4.99 15.22
C GLU A 143 19.41 -4.63 13.96
N GLY A 144 18.13 -4.33 14.17
CA GLY A 144 17.22 -3.73 13.18
C GLY A 144 17.23 -2.20 13.21
N LYS A 145 18.34 -1.55 12.84
CA LYS A 145 18.36 -0.08 12.65
C LYS A 145 17.75 0.30 11.30
N GLY A 146 16.60 0.98 11.37
CA GLY A 146 15.81 1.43 10.23
C GLY A 146 16.59 2.32 9.27
N LYS A 147 16.92 1.77 8.10
CA LYS A 147 17.32 2.55 6.92
C LYS A 147 16.16 2.56 5.94
N GLY A 148 15.76 3.76 5.52
CA GLY A 148 14.69 3.98 4.54
C GLY A 148 14.95 3.20 3.25
N TRP A 149 13.89 2.97 2.49
CA TRP A 149 13.92 2.23 1.24
C TRP A 149 15.04 2.79 0.33
N SER A 150 16.03 1.97 -0.07
CA SER A 150 17.17 2.45 -0.88
C SER A 150 16.75 2.84 -2.31
N SER A 151 17.39 3.86 -2.87
CA SER A 151 17.14 4.31 -4.25
C SER A 151 17.64 3.30 -5.29
N ASN A 152 18.66 2.51 -4.96
CA ASN A 152 19.24 1.50 -5.83
C ASN A 152 18.37 0.23 -5.88
N ARG A 153 18.16 -0.35 -7.08
CA ARG A 153 17.16 -1.42 -7.30
C ARG A 153 17.56 -2.72 -6.61
N GLU A 154 18.84 -3.07 -6.68
CA GLU A 154 19.42 -4.31 -6.18
C GLU A 154 19.45 -4.31 -4.65
N GLU A 155 19.89 -3.19 -4.04
CA GLU A 155 19.87 -3.00 -2.58
C GLU A 155 18.43 -3.01 -2.03
N ARG A 156 17.50 -2.46 -2.79
CA ARG A 156 16.06 -2.46 -2.49
C ARG A 156 15.50 -3.87 -2.50
N GLN A 157 15.83 -4.67 -3.50
CA GLN A 157 15.43 -6.06 -3.56
C GLN A 157 16.04 -6.87 -2.41
N ALA A 158 17.33 -6.70 -2.13
CA ALA A 158 18.01 -7.39 -1.03
C ALA A 158 17.43 -7.02 0.35
N SER A 159 17.13 -5.74 0.60
CA SER A 159 16.53 -5.30 1.86
C SER A 159 15.10 -5.81 2.06
N LEU A 160 14.29 -5.87 0.99
CA LEU A 160 12.95 -6.45 1.06
C LEU A 160 12.98 -7.97 1.28
N GLN A 161 13.90 -8.68 0.61
CA GLN A 161 14.12 -10.11 0.85
C GLN A 161 14.50 -10.36 2.31
N ARG A 162 15.44 -9.57 2.85
CA ARG A 162 15.84 -9.68 4.26
C ARG A 162 14.69 -9.45 5.23
N ARG A 163 13.90 -8.38 5.05
CA ARG A 163 12.72 -8.12 5.89
C ARG A 163 11.67 -9.22 5.80
N ARG A 164 11.51 -9.82 4.62
CA ARG A 164 10.61 -10.96 4.40
C ARG A 164 11.10 -12.20 5.16
N ASP A 165 12.38 -12.52 5.05
CA ASP A 165 13.01 -13.63 5.76
C ASP A 165 12.82 -13.48 7.28
N GLU A 166 13.13 -12.29 7.82
CA GLU A 166 12.95 -11.94 9.24
C GLU A 166 11.50 -12.13 9.69
N MET A 167 10.54 -11.68 8.88
CA MET A 167 9.11 -11.85 9.18
C MET A 167 8.70 -13.33 9.24
N ILE A 168 9.20 -14.16 8.32
CA ILE A 168 8.90 -15.61 8.29
C ILE A 168 9.44 -16.29 9.56
N LEU A 169 10.67 -15.95 9.97
CA LEU A 169 11.29 -16.50 11.18
C LEU A 169 10.55 -16.03 12.46
N ALA A 170 10.22 -14.75 12.55
CA ALA A 170 9.47 -14.21 13.69
C ALA A 170 8.06 -14.84 13.79
N ALA A 171 7.37 -15.03 12.66
CA ALA A 171 6.07 -15.70 12.62
C ALA A 171 6.17 -17.14 13.13
N ARG A 172 7.23 -17.88 12.76
CA ARG A 172 7.48 -19.24 13.29
C ARG A 172 7.69 -19.22 14.79
N ARG A 173 8.53 -18.33 15.33
CA ARG A 173 8.75 -18.20 16.78
C ARG A 173 7.44 -17.92 17.52
N LYS A 174 6.63 -16.99 17.00
CA LYS A 174 5.32 -16.64 17.56
C LYS A 174 4.35 -17.83 17.52
N MET A 175 4.35 -18.62 16.45
CA MET A 175 3.54 -19.84 16.34
C MET A 175 3.99 -20.91 17.33
N GLN A 176 5.30 -21.14 17.46
CA GLN A 176 5.86 -22.10 18.41
C GLN A 176 5.53 -21.71 19.86
N ALA A 177 5.68 -20.44 20.23
CA ALA A 177 5.30 -19.94 21.56
C ALA A 177 3.79 -20.09 21.82
N LYS A 178 2.94 -19.82 20.82
CA LYS A 178 1.48 -20.03 20.92
C LYS A 178 1.11 -21.51 21.06
N MET A 179 1.79 -22.41 20.35
CA MET A 179 1.57 -23.85 20.47
C MET A 179 1.96 -24.32 21.87
N ALA A 180 3.13 -23.89 22.38
CA ALA A 180 3.58 -24.20 23.73
C ALA A 180 2.59 -23.69 24.80
N ALA A 181 2.12 -22.44 24.68
CA ALA A 181 1.16 -21.86 25.62
C ALA A 181 -0.21 -22.56 25.59
N GLN A 182 -0.68 -22.98 24.41
CA GLN A 182 -1.92 -23.75 24.25
C GLN A 182 -1.79 -25.18 24.78
N THR A 183 -0.61 -25.79 24.71
CA THR A 183 -0.37 -27.11 25.33
C THR A 183 -0.29 -27.03 26.87
N THR A 184 -0.06 -25.84 27.44
CA THR A 184 0.14 -25.65 28.89
C THR A 184 -1.03 -24.98 29.62
N GLY A 185 -2.23 -24.84 29.03
CA GLY A 185 -3.38 -24.35 29.79
C GLY A 185 -4.75 -24.52 29.12
N PRO A 186 -5.83 -24.75 29.89
CA PRO A 186 -5.98 -25.60 31.07
C PRO A 186 -6.77 -26.87 30.73
N THR A 187 -6.37 -28.01 31.29
CA THR A 187 -7.33 -29.07 31.61
C THR A 187 -7.79 -28.79 33.04
N GLN A 188 -9.08 -28.49 33.18
CA GLN A 188 -9.83 -28.13 34.40
C GLN A 188 -9.72 -26.68 34.89
#